data_AF-A0A061AJZ0-F1
#
_entry.id   AF-A0A061AJZ0-F1
#
_cell.length_a   1.000
_cell.length_b   1.000
_cell.length_c   1.000
_cell.angle_alpha   90.00
_cell.angle_beta   90.00
_cell.angle_gamma   90.00
#
_symmetry.space_group_name_H-M   'P 1'
#
loop_
_entity.id
_entity.type
_entity.pdbx_description
1 polymer ?
#
loop_
_entity_poly.entity_id
_entity_poly.type
_entity_poly.pdbx_seq_one_letter_code
_entity_poly.pdbx_strand_id
1 'polypeptide(L)'
;MDYKSILHTTFKLVIVGVVSATIAYLFNLRDYLLVGMLGILSISLTKKDTILNGVKRYLDVLLGLLLGTIIFLTFGYVLYSLVIFLVLYILLSYIFKIEIGLIPGLVLVRYVYQIGSFETSALLSEIGMISIALIVAVLINLVYPEFSMKQIRKSLSEIDQMLRDHLFMLSLFLIQKDHEVEIMKHHQLLNERILIRFEKVEKEDKNLIFSNDHRFLAYLYMRQNQLNYINQMYDAVKHIQVIHPYMEKISIYIKELVSDIGTGDKSGHQQMKLDALKQSFKNEALPETREAFETRALLYQMILNIESMLELKSRFHVTYPRFII
;
A
#
# COMPACT_ATOMS: atom_id res chain seq x y z
N MET A 1 -8.53 -13.36 -9.50
CA MET A 1 -8.66 -11.91 -9.67
C MET A 1 -10.07 -11.49 -9.29
N ASP A 2 -10.21 -10.43 -8.51
CA ASP A 2 -11.51 -9.96 -8.01
C ASP A 2 -12.28 -9.19 -9.11
N TYR A 3 -13.44 -9.67 -9.53
CA TYR A 3 -14.26 -9.11 -10.63
C TYR A 3 -14.53 -7.60 -10.45
N LYS A 4 -14.63 -7.15 -9.21
CA LYS A 4 -14.85 -5.74 -8.86
C LYS A 4 -13.66 -4.84 -9.24
N SER A 5 -12.43 -5.35 -9.13
CA SER A 5 -11.22 -4.60 -9.51
C SER A 5 -11.11 -4.43 -11.03
N ILE A 6 -11.52 -5.46 -11.78
CA ILE A 6 -11.58 -5.41 -13.25
C ILE A 6 -12.59 -4.34 -13.69
N LEU A 7 -13.82 -4.40 -13.17
CA LEU A 7 -14.84 -3.39 -13.48
C LEU A 7 -14.38 -1.97 -13.14
N HIS A 8 -13.78 -1.78 -11.96
CA HIS A 8 -13.28 -0.48 -11.53
C HIS A 8 -12.22 0.09 -12.50
N THR A 9 -11.31 -0.75 -12.98
CA THR A 9 -10.28 -0.37 -13.95
C THR A 9 -10.89 -0.08 -15.32
N THR A 10 -11.84 -0.90 -15.77
CA THR A 10 -12.54 -0.69 -17.04
C THR A 10 -13.27 0.65 -17.05
N PHE A 11 -14.07 0.96 -16.02
CA PHE A 11 -14.76 2.25 -15.94
C PHE A 11 -13.78 3.43 -15.94
N LYS A 12 -12.69 3.32 -15.18
CA LYS A 12 -11.63 4.34 -15.16
C LYS A 12 -11.09 4.64 -16.56
N LEU A 13 -10.72 3.59 -17.31
CA LEU A 13 -10.18 3.73 -18.66
C LEU A 13 -11.21 4.30 -19.64
N VAL A 14 -12.45 3.84 -19.58
CA VAL A 14 -13.54 4.35 -20.42
C VAL A 14 -13.79 5.83 -20.18
N ILE A 15 -13.86 6.27 -18.91
CA ILE A 15 -14.05 7.69 -18.58
C ILE A 15 -12.91 8.53 -19.14
N VAL A 16 -11.65 8.09 -18.98
CA VAL A 16 -10.50 8.81 -19.54
C VAL A 16 -10.57 8.92 -21.05
N GLY A 17 -10.82 7.82 -21.75
CA GLY A 17 -10.88 7.82 -23.21
C GLY A 17 -11.98 8.72 -23.73
N VAL A 18 -13.19 8.61 -23.17
CA VAL A 18 -14.36 9.41 -23.58
C VAL A 18 -14.12 10.89 -23.29
N VAL A 19 -13.73 11.25 -22.07
CA VAL A 19 -13.53 12.66 -21.70
C VAL A 19 -12.40 13.29 -22.52
N SER A 20 -11.30 12.57 -22.75
CA SER A 20 -10.18 13.08 -23.56
C SER A 20 -10.61 13.33 -25.01
N ALA A 21 -11.34 12.37 -25.60
CA ALA A 21 -11.88 12.49 -26.96
C ALA A 21 -12.92 13.61 -27.08
N THR A 22 -13.84 13.74 -26.12
CA THR A 22 -14.84 14.80 -26.12
C THR A 22 -14.19 16.18 -26.01
N ILE A 23 -13.22 16.36 -25.12
CA ILE A 23 -12.50 17.64 -25.00
C ILE A 23 -11.78 17.95 -26.31
N ALA A 24 -11.04 17.00 -26.89
CA ALA A 24 -10.38 17.20 -28.17
C ALA A 24 -11.35 17.56 -29.32
N TYR A 25 -12.52 16.93 -29.36
CA TYR A 25 -13.58 17.24 -30.31
C TYR A 25 -14.07 18.70 -30.15
N LEU A 26 -14.27 19.16 -28.91
CA LEU A 26 -14.68 20.55 -28.62
C LEU A 26 -13.61 21.58 -29.01
N PHE A 27 -12.33 21.24 -28.89
CA PHE A 27 -11.21 22.06 -29.35
C PHE A 27 -10.97 21.94 -30.87
N ASN A 28 -11.82 21.20 -31.60
CA ASN A 28 -11.73 20.98 -33.03
C ASN A 28 -10.38 20.37 -33.47
N LEU A 29 -9.79 19.50 -32.62
CA LEU A 29 -8.58 18.78 -32.96
C LEU A 29 -8.87 17.67 -33.98
N ARG A 30 -7.95 17.50 -34.93
CA ARG A 30 -8.10 16.61 -36.09
C ARG A 30 -8.49 15.17 -35.73
N ASP A 31 -7.77 14.56 -34.80
CA ASP A 31 -7.94 13.14 -34.46
C ASP A 31 -8.31 12.99 -32.98
N TYR A 32 -9.55 13.38 -32.65
CA TYR A 32 -10.06 13.27 -31.29
C TYR A 32 -10.11 11.83 -30.76
N LEU A 33 -10.24 10.83 -31.66
CA LEU A 33 -10.19 9.41 -31.29
C LEU A 33 -8.78 9.03 -30.82
N LEU A 34 -7.75 9.50 -31.52
CA LEU A 34 -6.36 9.32 -31.10
C LEU A 34 -6.10 9.96 -29.73
N VAL A 35 -6.65 11.15 -29.44
CA VAL A 35 -6.55 11.76 -28.09
C VAL A 35 -7.17 10.85 -27.03
N GLY A 36 -8.33 10.26 -27.31
CA GLY A 36 -8.96 9.25 -26.45
C GLY A 36 -8.03 8.06 -26.17
N MET A 37 -7.44 7.47 -27.21
CA MET A 37 -6.50 6.36 -27.08
C MET A 37 -5.22 6.75 -26.31
N LEU A 38 -4.67 7.94 -26.59
CA LEU A 38 -3.52 8.49 -25.87
C LEU A 38 -3.83 8.70 -24.38
N GLY A 39 -5.05 9.14 -24.05
CA GLY A 39 -5.50 9.28 -22.66
C GLY A 39 -5.53 7.92 -21.95
N ILE A 40 -6.13 6.90 -22.58
CA ILE A 40 -6.18 5.52 -22.05
C ILE A 40 -4.77 4.96 -21.84
N LEU A 41 -3.87 5.14 -22.81
CA LEU A 41 -2.49 4.69 -22.69
C LEU A 41 -1.76 5.41 -21.55
N SER A 42 -2.15 6.64 -21.23
CA SER A 42 -1.41 7.52 -20.30
C SER A 42 -1.86 7.37 -18.85
N ILE A 43 -3.04 6.82 -18.61
CA ILE A 43 -3.46 6.52 -17.25
C ILE A 43 -2.82 5.22 -16.77
N SER A 44 -2.16 5.31 -15.62
CA SER A 44 -1.59 4.16 -14.91
C SER A 44 -2.50 3.73 -13.75
N LEU A 45 -2.17 2.60 -13.13
CA LEU A 45 -2.89 2.10 -11.96
C LEU A 45 -2.84 3.11 -10.80
N THR A 46 -1.67 3.74 -10.60
CA THR A 46 -1.41 4.66 -9.49
C THR A 46 -1.43 6.12 -9.94
N LYS A 47 -1.75 7.04 -9.02
CA LYS A 47 -1.72 8.50 -9.23
C LYS A 47 -0.32 8.98 -9.61
N LYS A 48 0.68 8.54 -8.85
CA LYS A 48 2.09 8.92 -9.07
C LYS A 48 2.61 8.43 -10.41
N ASP A 49 2.40 7.16 -10.74
CA ASP A 49 2.90 6.62 -12.01
C ASP A 49 2.24 7.31 -13.19
N THR A 50 0.97 7.70 -13.08
CA THR A 50 0.30 8.48 -14.13
C THR A 50 0.96 9.84 -14.34
N ILE A 51 1.35 10.53 -13.26
CA ILE A 51 2.06 11.81 -13.37
C ILE A 51 3.48 11.59 -13.91
N LEU A 52 4.25 10.68 -13.30
CA LEU A 52 5.65 10.43 -13.67
C LEU A 52 5.77 9.92 -15.10
N ASN A 53 4.97 8.91 -15.47
CA ASN A 53 4.94 8.35 -16.81
C ASN A 53 4.36 9.37 -17.79
N GLY A 54 3.38 10.17 -17.36
CA GLY A 54 2.83 11.26 -18.16
C GLY A 54 3.89 12.29 -18.53
N VAL A 55 4.72 12.73 -17.58
CA VAL A 55 5.85 13.65 -17.83
C VAL A 55 6.87 13.02 -18.76
N LYS A 56 7.32 11.79 -18.49
CA LYS A 56 8.26 11.08 -19.38
C LYS A 56 7.72 10.96 -20.80
N ARG A 57 6.44 10.59 -20.93
CA ARG A 57 5.76 10.48 -22.22
C ARG A 57 5.67 11.82 -22.94
N TYR A 58 5.35 12.90 -22.22
CA TYR A 58 5.32 14.23 -22.81
C TYR A 58 6.68 14.64 -23.36
N LEU A 59 7.74 14.47 -22.57
CA LEU A 59 9.11 14.81 -22.97
C LEU A 59 9.57 13.99 -24.18
N ASP A 60 9.26 12.69 -24.21
CA ASP A 60 9.64 11.81 -25.32
C ASP A 60 8.88 12.15 -26.61
N VAL A 61 7.57 12.46 -26.51
CA VAL A 61 6.78 12.94 -27.64
C VAL A 61 7.33 14.26 -28.19
N LEU A 62 7.68 15.21 -27.32
CA LEU A 62 8.30 16.47 -27.75
C LEU A 62 9.66 16.25 -28.43
N LEU A 63 10.48 15.35 -27.88
CA LEU A 63 11.74 14.94 -28.48
C LEU A 63 11.50 14.36 -29.89
N GLY A 64 10.53 13.45 -30.03
CA GLY A 64 10.17 12.85 -31.32
C GLY A 64 9.69 13.89 -32.34
N LEU A 65 8.79 14.79 -31.95
CA LEU A 65 8.29 15.84 -32.84
C LEU A 65 9.39 16.80 -33.28
N LEU A 66 10.28 17.20 -32.38
CA LEU A 66 11.41 18.08 -32.68
C LEU A 66 12.43 17.39 -33.61
N LEU A 67 12.85 16.17 -33.26
CA LEU A 67 13.80 15.41 -34.08
C LEU A 67 13.24 15.08 -35.46
N GLY A 68 11.98 14.64 -35.53
CA GLY A 68 11.30 14.35 -36.79
C GLY A 68 11.23 15.58 -37.67
N THR A 69 10.85 16.73 -37.11
CA THR A 69 10.81 18.00 -37.83
C THR A 69 12.18 18.37 -38.42
N ILE A 70 13.25 18.31 -37.61
CA ILE A 70 14.61 18.62 -38.08
C ILE A 70 15.01 17.69 -39.24
N ILE A 71 14.85 16.38 -39.06
CA ILE A 71 15.29 15.37 -40.03
C ILE A 71 14.49 15.46 -41.34
N PHE A 72 13.18 15.66 -41.27
CA PHE A 72 12.34 15.75 -42.47
C PHE A 72 12.56 17.07 -43.23
N LEU A 73 12.87 18.17 -42.53
CA LEU A 73 13.28 19.41 -43.17
C LEU A 73 14.64 19.31 -43.87
N THR A 74 15.61 18.58 -43.28
CA THR A 74 16.96 18.48 -43.86
C THR A 74 17.08 17.43 -44.95
N PHE A 75 16.42 16.28 -44.80
CA PHE A 75 16.55 15.13 -45.72
C PHE A 75 15.30 14.87 -46.57
N GLY A 76 14.25 15.68 -46.40
CA GLY A 76 12.97 15.53 -47.09
C GLY A 76 12.05 14.48 -46.45
N TYR A 77 10.85 14.34 -47.02
CA TYR A 77 9.78 13.45 -46.55
C TYR A 77 9.79 12.13 -47.32
N VAL A 78 10.89 11.38 -47.22
CA VAL A 78 11.12 10.12 -47.94
C VAL A 78 11.43 8.97 -46.99
N LEU A 79 11.31 7.72 -47.45
CA LEU A 79 11.51 6.56 -46.59
C LEU A 79 12.88 6.53 -45.89
N TYR A 80 13.94 6.98 -46.57
CA TYR A 80 15.28 7.04 -45.98
C TYR A 80 15.39 8.01 -44.79
N SER A 81 14.69 9.16 -44.82
CA SER A 81 14.70 10.10 -43.70
C SER A 81 13.93 9.54 -42.50
N LEU A 82 12.86 8.76 -42.73
CA LEU A 82 12.16 8.03 -41.68
C LEU A 82 13.07 7.00 -40.98
N VAL A 83 13.89 6.26 -41.74
CA VAL A 83 14.84 5.30 -41.15
C VAL A 83 15.85 6.01 -40.24
N ILE A 84 16.42 7.12 -40.71
CA ILE A 84 17.36 7.94 -39.92
C ILE A 84 16.67 8.46 -38.65
N PHE A 85 15.45 8.98 -38.78
CA PHE A 85 14.65 9.43 -37.65
C PHE A 85 14.40 8.31 -36.63
N LEU A 86 13.97 7.13 -37.06
CA LEU A 86 13.68 6.02 -36.16
C LEU A 86 14.92 5.59 -35.36
N VAL A 87 16.07 5.44 -36.04
CA VAL A 87 17.32 5.05 -35.38
C VAL A 87 17.69 6.07 -34.29
N LEU A 88 17.67 7.36 -34.63
CA LEU A 88 18.04 8.42 -33.69
C LEU A 88 17.03 8.60 -32.56
N TYR A 89 15.74 8.60 -32.88
CA TYR A 89 14.67 8.80 -31.89
C TYR A 89 14.65 7.67 -30.87
N ILE A 90 14.68 6.40 -31.32
CA ILE A 90 14.70 5.25 -30.42
C ILE A 90 15.95 5.29 -29.54
N LEU A 91 17.12 5.53 -30.13
CA LEU A 91 18.39 5.61 -29.38
C LEU A 91 18.34 6.68 -28.29
N LEU A 92 17.92 7.90 -28.64
CA LEU A 92 17.85 9.02 -27.69
C LEU A 92 16.81 8.78 -26.60
N SER A 93 15.66 8.21 -26.95
CA SER A 93 14.60 7.88 -26.00
C SER A 93 15.08 6.92 -24.90
N TYR A 94 15.84 5.88 -25.27
CA TYR A 94 16.48 4.96 -24.31
C TYR A 94 17.62 5.60 -23.51
N ILE A 95 18.46 6.43 -24.15
CA ILE A 95 19.55 7.15 -23.44
C ILE A 95 18.97 8.05 -22.34
N PHE A 96 17.86 8.74 -22.62
CA PHE A 96 17.19 9.61 -21.66
C PHE A 96 16.24 8.89 -20.70
N LYS A 97 16.00 7.58 -20.87
CA LYS A 97 15.11 6.75 -20.03
C LYS A 97 13.66 7.23 -20.00
N ILE A 98 13.17 7.68 -21.15
CA ILE A 98 11.82 8.21 -21.37
C ILE A 98 11.02 7.40 -22.40
N GLU A 99 11.47 6.19 -22.74
CA GLU A 99 10.95 5.28 -23.78
C GLU A 99 9.48 4.87 -23.65
N ILE A 100 8.84 5.20 -22.52
CA ILE A 100 7.41 5.03 -22.30
C ILE A 100 6.54 5.92 -23.21
N GLY A 101 7.13 6.96 -23.83
CA GLY A 101 6.48 7.81 -24.82
C GLY A 101 6.80 7.45 -26.27
N LEU A 102 7.59 6.40 -26.51
CA LEU A 102 8.14 6.09 -27.82
C LEU A 102 7.01 5.83 -28.82
N ILE A 103 6.10 4.92 -28.49
CA ILE A 103 4.94 4.57 -29.34
C ILE A 103 4.04 5.80 -29.59
N PRO A 104 3.56 6.54 -28.57
CA PRO A 104 2.84 7.80 -28.78
C PRO A 104 3.56 8.79 -29.69
N GLY A 105 4.87 9.00 -29.47
CA GLY A 105 5.67 9.92 -30.27
C GLY A 105 5.76 9.50 -31.73
N LEU A 106 5.97 8.22 -32.02
CA LEU A 106 5.95 7.70 -33.39
C LEU A 106 4.61 7.93 -34.09
N VAL A 107 3.50 7.72 -33.38
CA VAL A 107 2.16 7.91 -33.94
C VAL A 107 1.89 9.38 -34.28
N LEU A 108 2.35 10.32 -33.45
CA LEU A 108 2.19 11.75 -33.69
C LEU A 108 3.14 12.25 -34.80
N VAL A 109 4.41 11.84 -34.79
CA VAL A 109 5.39 12.19 -35.83
C VAL A 109 4.98 11.65 -37.20
N ARG A 110 4.29 10.50 -37.25
CA ARG A 110 3.73 9.96 -38.50
C ARG A 110 2.90 11.01 -39.24
N TYR A 111 2.09 11.82 -38.55
CA TYR A 111 1.28 12.83 -39.23
C TYR A 111 2.14 13.91 -39.88
N VAL A 112 3.18 14.39 -39.18
CA VAL A 112 4.17 15.34 -39.73
C VAL A 112 4.84 14.76 -40.98
N TYR A 113 5.20 13.48 -40.95
CA TYR A 113 5.76 12.79 -42.12
C TYR A 113 4.75 12.70 -43.28
N GLN A 114 3.47 12.40 -43.00
CA GLN A 114 2.43 12.19 -44.01
C GLN A 114 1.97 13.46 -44.71
N ILE A 115 2.02 14.62 -44.05
CA ILE A 115 1.72 15.91 -44.68
C ILE A 115 2.69 16.21 -45.82
N GLY A 116 3.94 15.73 -45.73
CA GLY A 116 4.95 15.92 -46.77
C GLY A 116 5.50 17.35 -46.87
N SER A 117 5.12 18.23 -45.94
CA SER A 117 5.59 19.62 -45.85
C SER A 117 5.56 20.10 -44.40
N PHE A 118 6.30 21.19 -44.11
CA PHE A 118 6.36 21.74 -42.77
C PHE A 118 5.25 22.76 -42.54
N GLU A 119 4.34 22.41 -41.63
CA GLU A 119 3.26 23.29 -41.17
C GLU A 119 3.34 23.46 -39.65
N THR A 120 3.47 24.70 -39.18
CA THR A 120 3.49 25.01 -37.75
C THR A 120 2.18 24.64 -37.06
N SER A 121 1.05 24.78 -37.76
CA SER A 121 -0.29 24.34 -37.32
C SER A 121 -0.34 22.84 -37.03
N ALA A 122 0.28 22.02 -37.89
CA ALA A 122 0.34 20.57 -37.69
C ALA A 122 1.11 20.22 -36.42
N LEU A 123 2.29 20.81 -36.21
CA LEU A 123 3.09 20.58 -35.01
C LEU A 123 2.35 21.00 -33.73
N LEU A 124 1.70 22.16 -33.73
CA LEU A 124 0.90 22.65 -32.59
C LEU A 124 -0.30 21.74 -32.32
N SER A 125 -0.96 21.21 -33.36
CA SER A 125 -2.06 20.26 -33.21
C SER A 125 -1.60 18.96 -32.53
N GLU A 126 -0.46 18.40 -32.93
CA GLU A 126 0.09 17.17 -32.33
C GLU A 126 0.50 17.39 -30.86
N ILE A 127 1.09 18.55 -30.53
CA ILE A 127 1.37 18.95 -29.14
C ILE A 127 0.08 19.12 -28.34
N GLY A 128 -0.96 19.73 -28.92
CA GLY A 128 -2.27 19.91 -28.31
C GLY A 128 -2.93 18.58 -27.95
N MET A 129 -2.88 17.60 -28.86
CA MET A 129 -3.43 16.26 -28.67
C MET A 129 -2.81 15.55 -27.46
N ILE A 130 -1.47 15.47 -27.37
CA ILE A 130 -0.82 14.83 -26.23
C ILE A 130 -1.06 15.60 -24.92
N SER A 131 -1.13 16.95 -24.98
CA SER A 131 -1.37 17.78 -23.81
C SER A 131 -2.75 17.52 -23.21
N ILE A 132 -3.81 17.49 -24.04
CA ILE A 132 -5.17 17.19 -23.58
C ILE A 132 -5.25 15.77 -23.02
N ALA A 133 -4.70 14.78 -23.73
CA ALA A 133 -4.71 13.39 -23.28
C ALA A 133 -4.06 13.22 -21.89
N LEU A 134 -2.90 13.84 -21.67
CA LEU A 134 -2.19 13.77 -20.40
C LEU A 134 -2.89 14.52 -19.27
N ILE A 135 -3.35 15.75 -19.53
CA ILE A 135 -4.07 16.56 -18.52
C ILE A 135 -5.31 15.80 -18.05
N VAL A 136 -6.11 15.28 -18.98
CA VAL A 136 -7.33 14.54 -18.66
C VAL A 136 -7.02 13.24 -17.91
N ALA A 137 -6.01 12.47 -18.36
CA ALA A 137 -5.58 11.26 -17.67
C ALA A 137 -5.13 11.55 -16.22
N VAL A 138 -4.36 12.61 -16.00
CA VAL A 138 -3.91 13.03 -14.67
C VAL A 138 -5.09 13.48 -13.80
N LEU A 139 -5.97 14.37 -14.31
CA LEU A 139 -7.11 14.89 -13.56
C LEU A 139 -8.07 13.79 -13.14
N ILE A 140 -8.46 12.92 -14.08
CA ILE A 140 -9.36 11.80 -13.77
C ILE A 140 -8.69 10.87 -12.78
N ASN A 141 -7.40 10.56 -12.94
CA ASN A 141 -6.75 9.67 -12.00
C ASN A 141 -6.63 10.26 -10.58
N LEU A 142 -6.44 11.58 -10.46
CA LEU A 142 -6.42 12.26 -9.17
C LEU A 142 -7.76 12.20 -8.46
N VAL A 143 -8.86 12.35 -9.19
CA VAL A 143 -10.24 12.37 -8.65
C VAL A 143 -10.79 10.96 -8.43
N TYR A 144 -10.44 9.99 -9.29
CA TYR A 144 -11.01 8.65 -9.25
C TYR A 144 -10.60 7.92 -7.95
N PRO A 145 -11.56 7.36 -7.20
CA PRO A 145 -11.27 6.70 -5.93
C PRO A 145 -10.39 5.47 -6.13
N GLU A 146 -9.46 5.21 -5.21
CA GLU A 146 -8.58 4.05 -5.29
C GLU A 146 -9.24 2.83 -4.65
N PHE A 147 -9.46 1.77 -5.44
CA PHE A 147 -10.01 0.49 -4.97
C PHE A 147 -9.12 -0.16 -3.89
N SER A 148 -7.81 0.06 -3.94
CA SER A 148 -6.82 -0.46 -2.97
C SER A 148 -7.11 -0.05 -1.53
N MET A 149 -7.56 1.20 -1.29
CA MET A 149 -7.75 1.70 0.07
C MET A 149 -8.83 0.93 0.85
N LYS A 150 -9.90 0.51 0.17
CA LYS A 150 -10.93 -0.33 0.80
C LYS A 150 -10.39 -1.72 1.15
N GLN A 151 -9.52 -2.26 0.31
CA GLN A 151 -8.91 -3.58 0.52
C GLN A 151 -7.91 -3.54 1.68
N ILE A 152 -7.08 -2.50 1.76
CA ILE A 152 -6.16 -2.25 2.88
C ILE A 152 -6.92 -2.13 4.19
N ARG A 153 -7.96 -1.27 4.25
CA ARG A 153 -8.79 -1.11 5.46
C ARG A 153 -9.40 -2.43 5.92
N LYS A 154 -9.94 -3.21 4.97
CA LYS A 154 -10.46 -4.55 5.25
C LYS A 154 -9.36 -5.47 5.81
N SER A 155 -8.18 -5.51 5.19
CA SER A 155 -7.07 -6.34 5.67
C SER A 155 -6.57 -5.93 7.05
N LEU A 156 -6.52 -4.63 7.37
CA LEU A 156 -6.19 -4.17 8.73
C LEU A 156 -7.24 -4.60 9.75
N SER A 157 -8.52 -4.51 9.41
CA SER A 157 -9.60 -5.00 10.29
C SER A 157 -9.54 -6.52 10.49
N GLU A 158 -9.16 -7.29 9.47
CA GLU A 158 -8.96 -8.73 9.57
C GLU A 158 -7.76 -9.07 10.46
N ILE A 159 -6.65 -8.33 10.35
CA ILE A 159 -5.48 -8.46 11.22
C ILE A 159 -5.86 -8.17 12.68
N ASP A 160 -6.59 -7.09 12.94
CA ASP A 160 -7.10 -6.76 14.28
C ASP A 160 -7.92 -7.91 14.88
N GLN A 161 -8.77 -8.57 14.07
CA GLN A 161 -9.52 -9.73 14.52
C GLN A 161 -8.62 -10.92 14.83
N MET A 162 -7.64 -11.23 13.97
CA MET A 162 -6.73 -12.35 14.21
C MET A 162 -5.85 -12.14 15.46
N LEU A 163 -5.46 -10.90 15.77
CA LEU A 163 -4.77 -10.58 17.02
C LEU A 163 -5.69 -10.74 18.24
N ARG A 164 -6.97 -10.36 18.14
CA ARG A 164 -7.97 -10.62 19.18
C ARG A 164 -8.10 -12.12 19.44
N ASP A 165 -8.20 -12.91 18.37
CA ASP A 165 -8.31 -14.36 18.47
C ASP A 165 -7.05 -14.96 19.13
N HIS A 166 -5.86 -14.49 18.77
CA HIS A 166 -4.61 -14.89 19.41
C HIS A 166 -4.57 -14.57 20.91
N LEU A 167 -4.89 -13.33 21.31
CA LEU A 167 -4.89 -12.95 22.71
C LEU A 167 -5.94 -13.75 23.51
N PHE A 168 -7.12 -13.96 22.93
CA PHE A 168 -8.14 -14.79 23.56
C PHE A 168 -7.65 -16.24 23.75
N MET A 169 -7.08 -16.85 22.72
CA MET A 169 -6.51 -18.20 22.81
C MET A 169 -5.34 -18.28 23.79
N LEU A 170 -4.47 -17.26 23.86
CA LEU A 170 -3.41 -17.16 24.86
C LEU A 170 -3.97 -17.12 26.29
N SER A 171 -5.09 -16.39 26.50
CA SER A 171 -5.76 -16.35 27.80
C SER A 171 -6.29 -17.72 28.23
N LEU A 172 -6.73 -18.55 27.27
CA LEU A 172 -7.16 -19.92 27.55
C LEU A 172 -5.95 -20.82 27.82
N PHE A 173 -4.88 -20.69 27.03
CA PHE A 173 -3.65 -21.49 27.20
C PHE A 173 -2.99 -21.31 28.56
N LEU A 174 -3.08 -20.10 29.12
CA LEU A 174 -2.64 -19.82 30.48
C LEU A 174 -3.32 -20.67 31.56
N ILE A 175 -4.54 -21.18 31.30
CA ILE A 175 -5.34 -21.91 32.29
C ILE A 175 -5.47 -23.39 31.92
N GLN A 176 -5.66 -23.68 30.63
CA GLN A 176 -5.94 -25.00 30.08
C GLN A 176 -4.68 -25.58 29.41
N LYS A 177 -3.73 -25.99 30.24
CA LYS A 177 -2.44 -26.55 29.80
C LYS A 177 -2.57 -27.91 29.10
N ASP A 178 -3.63 -28.66 29.41
CA ASP A 178 -3.96 -29.96 28.84
C ASP A 178 -4.25 -29.93 27.33
N HIS A 179 -4.64 -28.77 26.79
CA HIS A 179 -4.94 -28.58 25.37
C HIS A 179 -3.77 -27.95 24.57
N GLU A 180 -2.53 -28.00 25.10
CA GLU A 180 -1.35 -27.34 24.50
C GLU A 180 -1.19 -27.62 23.01
N VAL A 181 -1.26 -28.90 22.60
CA VAL A 181 -1.00 -29.30 21.21
C VAL A 181 -1.98 -28.64 20.23
N GLU A 182 -3.27 -28.64 20.58
CA GLU A 182 -4.31 -28.04 19.74
C GLU A 182 -4.18 -26.53 19.69
N ILE A 183 -3.92 -25.90 20.84
CA ILE A 183 -3.76 -24.45 20.93
C ILE A 183 -2.52 -23.99 20.14
N MET A 184 -1.40 -24.69 20.24
CA MET A 184 -0.18 -24.37 19.51
C MET A 184 -0.34 -24.55 17.99
N LYS A 185 -1.11 -25.55 17.55
CA LYS A 185 -1.45 -25.71 16.14
C LYS A 185 -2.29 -24.53 15.61
N HIS A 186 -3.29 -24.08 16.38
CA HIS A 186 -4.07 -22.90 16.02
C HIS A 186 -3.21 -21.63 16.01
N HIS A 187 -2.32 -21.49 16.98
CA HIS A 187 -1.37 -20.39 17.04
C HIS A 187 -0.48 -20.32 15.79
N GLN A 188 0.09 -21.45 15.34
CA GLN A 188 0.90 -21.50 14.11
C GLN A 188 0.09 -21.09 12.87
N LEU A 189 -1.12 -21.64 12.71
CA LEU A 189 -2.00 -21.32 11.56
C LEU A 189 -2.40 -19.84 11.53
N LEU A 190 -2.69 -19.24 12.69
CA LEU A 190 -3.00 -17.82 12.78
C LEU A 190 -1.79 -16.95 12.43
N ASN A 191 -0.60 -17.29 12.94
CA ASN A 191 0.64 -16.59 12.62
C ASN A 191 0.92 -16.59 11.11
N GLU A 192 0.84 -17.74 10.45
CA GLU A 192 1.02 -17.85 9.00
C GLU A 192 0.02 -16.98 8.24
N ARG A 193 -1.26 -17.01 8.63
CA ARG A 193 -2.32 -16.20 8.01
C ARG A 193 -2.08 -14.71 8.18
N ILE A 194 -1.61 -14.27 9.35
CA ILE A 194 -1.31 -12.86 9.61
C ILE A 194 -0.10 -12.42 8.78
N LEU A 195 0.98 -13.23 8.73
CA LEU A 195 2.18 -12.92 7.94
C LEU A 195 1.87 -12.77 6.45
N ILE A 196 1.07 -13.68 5.87
CA ILE A 196 0.60 -13.58 4.48
C ILE A 196 -0.18 -12.27 4.25
N ARG A 197 -0.92 -11.80 5.26
CA ARG A 197 -1.71 -10.56 5.18
C ARG A 197 -0.82 -9.33 5.31
N PHE A 198 0.20 -9.35 6.17
CA PHE A 198 1.21 -8.31 6.21
C PHE A 198 1.90 -8.16 4.86
N GLU A 199 2.42 -9.25 4.28
CA GLU A 199 3.06 -9.19 2.96
C GLU A 199 2.12 -8.67 1.88
N LYS A 200 0.83 -9.05 1.94
CA LYS A 200 -0.16 -8.60 0.97
C LYS A 200 -0.38 -7.08 1.09
N VAL A 201 -0.56 -6.58 2.31
CA VAL A 201 -0.74 -5.14 2.54
C VAL A 201 0.53 -4.39 2.12
N GLU A 202 1.73 -4.85 2.50
CA GLU A 202 3.00 -4.23 2.08
C GLU A 202 3.19 -4.21 0.56
N LYS A 203 2.79 -5.28 -0.15
CA LYS A 203 2.82 -5.32 -1.63
C LYS A 203 1.82 -4.35 -2.26
N GLU A 204 0.63 -4.22 -1.68
CA GLU A 204 -0.40 -3.26 -2.10
C GLU A 204 -0.01 -1.81 -1.73
N ASP A 205 0.84 -1.63 -0.72
CA ASP A 205 1.35 -0.36 -0.15
C ASP A 205 2.43 0.32 -1.01
N LYS A 206 2.94 -0.32 -2.07
CA LYS A 206 3.77 0.39 -3.08
C LYS A 206 3.09 1.66 -3.64
N ASN A 207 1.76 1.76 -3.50
CA ASN A 207 0.95 2.92 -3.85
C ASN A 207 0.90 4.01 -2.75
N LEU A 208 1.08 3.63 -1.48
CA LEU A 208 0.89 4.47 -0.28
C LEU A 208 2.16 5.19 0.18
N ILE A 209 3.35 4.66 -0.15
CA ILE A 209 4.67 5.23 0.18
C ILE A 209 4.83 6.71 -0.24
N PHE A 210 4.02 7.21 -1.19
CA PHE A 210 4.07 8.61 -1.65
C PHE A 210 2.78 9.42 -1.41
N SER A 211 1.79 8.87 -0.71
CA SER A 211 0.60 9.64 -0.31
C SER A 211 0.87 10.60 0.87
N ASN A 212 2.08 10.56 1.45
CA ASN A 212 2.43 11.17 2.73
C ASN A 212 1.51 10.70 3.90
N ASP A 213 0.66 9.71 3.65
CA ASP A 213 -0.24 9.12 4.62
C ASP A 213 0.28 7.75 5.05
N HIS A 214 1.39 7.78 5.80
CA HIS A 214 2.02 6.59 6.37
C HIS A 214 1.20 5.96 7.51
N ARG A 215 -0.02 6.42 7.78
CA ARG A 215 -0.82 5.98 8.93
C ARG A 215 -1.20 4.52 8.86
N PHE A 216 -1.62 4.05 7.69
CA PHE A 216 -2.04 2.65 7.50
C PHE A 216 -0.86 1.69 7.61
N LEU A 217 0.28 2.05 7.02
CA LEU A 217 1.51 1.26 7.13
C LEU A 217 2.08 1.30 8.56
N ALA A 218 2.10 2.47 9.20
CA ALA A 218 2.52 2.57 10.60
C ALA A 218 1.60 1.76 11.53
N TYR A 219 0.30 1.70 11.24
CA TYR A 219 -0.63 0.84 11.97
C TYR A 219 -0.33 -0.64 11.73
N LEU A 220 -0.03 -1.02 10.48
CA LEU A 220 0.40 -2.37 10.12
C LEU A 220 1.65 -2.78 10.91
N TYR A 221 2.69 -1.93 10.92
CA TYR A 221 3.93 -2.19 11.66
C TYR A 221 3.73 -2.23 13.17
N MET A 222 2.88 -1.37 13.71
CA MET A 222 2.47 -1.45 15.12
C MET A 222 1.86 -2.83 15.42
N ARG A 223 0.92 -3.32 14.59
CA ARG A 223 0.30 -4.64 14.75
C ARG A 223 1.28 -5.79 14.57
N GLN A 224 2.23 -5.68 13.64
CA GLN A 224 3.29 -6.67 13.46
C GLN A 224 4.17 -6.80 14.70
N ASN A 225 4.57 -5.67 15.30
CA ASN A 225 5.35 -5.69 16.54
C ASN A 225 4.53 -6.24 17.73
N GLN A 226 3.24 -5.92 17.80
CA GLN A 226 2.35 -6.51 18.81
C GLN A 226 2.23 -8.03 18.67
N LEU A 227 2.18 -8.56 17.44
CA LEU A 227 2.20 -10.01 17.20
C LEU A 227 3.48 -10.66 17.74
N ASN A 228 4.64 -10.01 17.59
CA ASN A 228 5.90 -10.52 18.15
C ASN A 228 5.83 -10.67 19.68
N TYR A 229 5.27 -9.70 20.39
CA TYR A 229 5.07 -9.81 21.84
C TYR A 229 4.06 -10.89 22.22
N ILE A 230 3.00 -11.07 21.44
CA ILE A 230 2.07 -12.20 21.59
C ILE A 230 2.81 -13.53 21.46
N ASN A 231 3.65 -13.69 20.43
CA ASN A 231 4.41 -14.92 20.21
C ASN A 231 5.37 -15.23 21.38
N GLN A 232 6.07 -14.22 21.88
CA GLN A 232 6.91 -14.36 23.08
C GLN A 232 6.10 -14.78 24.32
N MET A 233 4.86 -14.31 24.45
CA MET A 233 3.98 -14.75 25.54
C MET A 233 3.55 -16.22 25.38
N TYR A 234 3.26 -16.68 24.17
CA TYR A 234 3.00 -18.11 23.93
C TYR A 234 4.20 -18.97 24.34
N ASP A 235 5.42 -18.55 23.95
CA ASP A 235 6.64 -19.23 24.35
C ASP A 235 6.82 -19.22 25.88
N ALA A 236 6.56 -18.09 26.53
CA ALA A 236 6.62 -18.01 27.99
C ALA A 236 5.63 -18.99 28.65
N VAL A 237 4.38 -19.04 28.18
CA VAL A 237 3.37 -19.98 28.72
C VAL A 237 3.84 -21.42 28.57
N LYS A 238 4.41 -21.81 27.43
CA LYS A 238 4.91 -23.16 27.21
C LYS A 238 5.93 -23.63 28.25
N HIS A 239 6.75 -22.71 28.77
CA HIS A 239 7.81 -23.03 29.73
C HIS A 239 7.35 -22.96 31.20
N ILE A 240 6.11 -22.54 31.48
CA ILE A 240 5.58 -22.54 32.86
C ILE A 240 5.35 -23.96 33.33
N GLN A 241 6.08 -24.37 34.38
CA GLN A 241 6.05 -25.71 34.96
C GLN A 241 5.03 -25.85 36.10
N VAL A 242 4.85 -24.79 36.90
CA VAL A 242 4.01 -24.82 38.11
C VAL A 242 2.82 -23.88 37.94
N ILE A 243 1.65 -24.32 38.40
CA ILE A 243 0.44 -23.50 38.39
C ILE A 243 0.59 -22.38 39.43
N HIS A 244 0.34 -21.15 39.02
CA HIS A 244 0.43 -19.97 39.88
C HIS A 244 -0.86 -19.14 39.82
N PRO A 245 -1.39 -18.60 40.95
CA PRO A 245 -2.63 -17.82 40.96
C PRO A 245 -2.67 -16.63 40.00
N TYR A 246 -1.51 -16.05 39.67
CA TYR A 246 -1.41 -14.95 38.70
C TYR A 246 -1.69 -15.36 37.25
N MET A 247 -1.64 -16.65 36.90
CA MET A 247 -2.03 -17.11 35.57
C MET A 247 -3.49 -16.75 35.28
N GLU A 248 -4.37 -16.93 36.27
CA GLU A 248 -5.78 -16.56 36.18
C GLU A 248 -5.97 -15.04 36.11
N LYS A 249 -5.28 -14.28 36.96
CA LYS A 249 -5.35 -12.81 36.93
C LYS A 249 -4.90 -12.23 35.58
N ILE A 250 -3.81 -12.75 35.02
CA ILE A 250 -3.31 -12.35 33.69
C ILE A 250 -4.29 -12.79 32.60
N SER A 251 -4.86 -14.00 32.69
CA SER A 251 -5.88 -14.48 31.75
C SER A 251 -7.10 -13.56 31.71
N ILE A 252 -7.63 -13.17 32.87
CA ILE A 252 -8.76 -12.24 32.98
C ILE A 252 -8.40 -10.89 32.35
N TYR A 253 -7.23 -10.33 32.69
CA TYR A 253 -6.75 -9.09 32.10
C TYR A 253 -6.67 -9.18 30.56
N ILE A 254 -6.08 -10.27 30.02
CA ILE A 254 -5.97 -10.46 28.56
C ILE A 254 -7.35 -10.52 27.92
N LYS A 255 -8.33 -11.22 28.53
CA LYS A 255 -9.72 -11.27 28.03
C LYS A 255 -10.37 -9.89 27.96
N GLU A 256 -10.12 -9.04 28.94
CA GLU A 256 -10.57 -7.65 28.88
C GLU A 256 -9.87 -6.87 27.75
N LEU A 257 -8.54 -7.01 27.63
CA LEU A 257 -7.73 -6.36 26.59
C LEU A 257 -8.21 -6.70 25.18
N VAL A 258 -8.66 -7.94 24.93
CA VAL A 258 -9.20 -8.38 23.62
C VAL A 258 -10.29 -7.43 23.11
N SER A 259 -11.19 -6.98 23.99
CA SER A 259 -12.28 -6.06 23.64
C SER A 259 -11.82 -4.63 23.27
N ASP A 260 -10.59 -4.30 23.67
CA ASP A 260 -9.96 -3.00 23.44
C ASP A 260 -8.96 -2.99 22.28
N ILE A 261 -8.74 -4.15 21.64
CA ILE A 261 -8.00 -4.22 20.38
C ILE A 261 -8.84 -3.64 19.25
N GLY A 262 -8.45 -2.45 18.78
CA GLY A 262 -9.00 -1.83 17.59
C GLY A 262 -8.31 -0.51 17.27
N THR A 263 -8.97 0.35 16.51
CA THR A 263 -8.46 1.68 16.14
C THR A 263 -8.39 2.63 17.32
N GLY A 264 -9.37 2.62 18.22
CA GLY A 264 -9.45 3.55 19.35
C GLY A 264 -8.21 3.58 20.24
N ASP A 265 -7.98 4.73 20.88
CA ASP A 265 -6.95 4.87 21.91
C ASP A 265 -7.54 4.48 23.26
N LYS A 266 -7.24 3.26 23.68
CA LYS A 266 -7.60 2.73 25.00
C LYS A 266 -6.37 2.31 25.81
N SER A 267 -5.16 2.64 25.34
CA SER A 267 -3.93 2.17 25.99
C SER A 267 -3.74 2.77 27.38
N GLY A 268 -4.14 4.03 27.60
CA GLY A 268 -4.03 4.65 28.93
C GLY A 268 -4.84 3.93 30.02
N HIS A 269 -6.10 3.58 29.73
CA HIS A 269 -6.95 2.84 30.66
C HIS A 269 -6.42 1.43 30.93
N GLN A 270 -5.97 0.74 29.88
CA GLN A 270 -5.38 -0.60 30.01
C GLN A 270 -4.06 -0.56 30.78
N GLN A 271 -3.24 0.49 30.60
CA GLN A 271 -1.99 0.68 31.33
C GLN A 271 -2.24 0.80 32.84
N MET A 272 -3.24 1.61 33.26
CA MET A 272 -3.58 1.73 34.68
C MET A 272 -3.97 0.39 35.32
N LYS A 273 -4.74 -0.45 34.60
CA LYS A 273 -5.09 -1.80 35.04
C LYS A 273 -3.87 -2.72 35.12
N LEU A 274 -2.98 -2.65 34.13
CA LEU A 274 -1.76 -3.45 34.09
C LEU A 274 -0.80 -3.08 35.22
N ASP A 275 -0.67 -1.78 35.53
CA ASP A 275 0.15 -1.27 36.63
C ASP A 275 -0.37 -1.76 37.99
N ALA A 276 -1.70 -1.76 38.18
CA ALA A 276 -2.32 -2.33 39.37
C ALA A 276 -2.03 -3.84 39.50
N LEU A 277 -2.14 -4.60 38.41
CA LEU A 277 -1.79 -6.02 38.37
C LEU A 277 -0.30 -6.23 38.71
N LYS A 278 0.60 -5.46 38.09
CA LYS A 278 2.06 -5.49 38.32
C LYS A 278 2.42 -5.15 39.77
N GLN A 279 1.77 -4.15 40.37
CA GLN A 279 1.99 -3.77 41.76
C GLN A 279 1.50 -4.86 42.71
N SER A 280 0.33 -5.45 42.45
CA SER A 280 -0.16 -6.58 43.25
C SER A 280 0.80 -7.77 43.20
N PHE A 281 1.42 -8.03 42.04
CA PHE A 281 2.36 -9.13 41.85
C PHE A 281 3.68 -8.91 42.60
N LYS A 282 4.18 -7.68 42.63
CA LYS A 282 5.39 -7.30 43.38
C LYS A 282 5.25 -7.45 44.89
N ASN A 283 4.03 -7.35 45.42
CA ASN A 283 3.77 -7.42 46.86
C ASN A 283 3.59 -8.85 47.38
N GLU A 284 3.70 -9.87 46.52
CA GLU A 284 3.66 -11.26 46.99
C GLU A 284 4.91 -11.66 47.80
N ALA A 285 4.75 -12.63 48.69
CA ALA A 285 5.88 -13.27 49.37
C ALA A 285 6.88 -13.82 48.35
N LEU A 286 8.19 -13.80 48.65
CA LEU A 286 9.25 -14.32 47.77
C LEU A 286 9.05 -15.80 47.44
N PRO A 287 9.51 -16.26 46.25
CA PRO A 287 9.37 -17.67 45.88
C PRO A 287 10.28 -18.55 46.76
N GLU A 288 9.70 -19.60 47.34
CA GLU A 288 10.43 -20.53 48.22
C GLU A 288 11.22 -21.59 47.42
N THR A 289 10.82 -21.85 46.17
CA THR A 289 11.45 -22.84 45.30
C THR A 289 11.92 -22.23 43.98
N ARG A 290 12.88 -22.89 43.35
CA ARG A 290 13.39 -22.49 42.03
C ARG A 290 12.30 -22.54 40.96
N GLU A 291 11.46 -23.57 40.96
CA GLU A 291 10.35 -23.71 40.00
C GLU A 291 9.31 -22.58 40.17
N ALA A 292 9.03 -22.17 41.41
CA ALA A 292 8.18 -21.03 41.71
C ALA A 292 8.82 -19.70 41.23
N PHE A 293 10.14 -19.55 41.39
CA PHE A 293 10.88 -18.41 40.87
C PHE A 293 10.82 -18.34 39.34
N GLU A 294 11.12 -19.44 38.65
CA GLU A 294 11.10 -19.52 37.18
C GLU A 294 9.70 -19.23 36.62
N THR A 295 8.66 -19.81 37.22
CA THR A 295 7.25 -19.54 36.87
C THR A 295 6.93 -18.06 37.03
N ARG A 296 7.31 -17.44 38.15
CA ARG A 296 7.05 -16.01 38.38
C ARG A 296 7.82 -15.11 37.43
N ALA A 297 9.05 -15.46 37.08
CA ALA A 297 9.84 -14.72 36.09
C ALA A 297 9.15 -14.72 34.72
N LEU A 298 8.63 -15.88 34.28
CA LEU A 298 7.87 -15.99 33.02
C LEU A 298 6.59 -15.16 33.06
N LEU A 299 5.82 -15.20 34.16
CA LEU A 299 4.62 -14.39 34.32
C LEU A 299 4.92 -12.88 34.34
N TYR A 300 6.02 -12.48 34.99
CA TYR A 300 6.46 -11.08 34.97
C TYR A 300 6.85 -10.64 33.56
N GLN A 301 7.59 -11.49 32.83
CA GLN A 301 7.94 -11.23 31.43
C GLN A 301 6.69 -11.05 30.55
N MET A 302 5.63 -11.84 30.77
CA MET A 302 4.36 -11.65 30.06
C MET A 302 3.74 -10.28 30.36
N ILE A 303 3.74 -9.82 31.61
CA ILE A 303 3.27 -8.48 31.98
C ILE A 303 4.07 -7.40 31.22
N LEU A 304 5.39 -7.53 31.13
CA LEU A 304 6.25 -6.59 30.38
C LEU A 304 5.98 -6.62 28.87
N ASN A 305 5.67 -7.79 28.30
CA ASN A 305 5.29 -7.91 26.89
C ASN A 305 3.96 -7.19 26.61
N ILE A 306 2.98 -7.34 27.50
CA ILE A 306 1.71 -6.59 27.42
C ILE A 306 1.96 -5.08 27.54
N GLU A 307 2.79 -4.65 28.48
CA GLU A 307 3.17 -3.24 28.66
C GLU A 307 3.77 -2.67 27.36
N SER A 308 4.67 -3.42 26.73
CA SER A 308 5.28 -3.05 25.45
C SER A 308 4.24 -2.96 24.32
N MET A 309 3.24 -3.86 24.30
CA MET A 309 2.14 -3.78 23.33
C MET A 309 1.29 -2.52 23.52
N LEU A 310 1.00 -2.13 24.76
CA LEU A 310 0.26 -0.92 25.08
C LEU A 310 1.08 0.33 24.73
N GLU A 311 2.38 0.31 24.99
CA GLU A 311 3.27 1.41 24.65
C GLU A 311 3.33 1.65 23.14
N LEU A 312 3.43 0.58 22.33
CA LEU A 312 3.35 0.68 20.87
C LEU A 312 2.05 1.36 20.42
N LYS A 313 0.93 1.01 21.04
CA LYS A 313 -0.38 1.59 20.74
C LYS A 313 -0.45 3.07 21.13
N SER A 314 0.09 3.42 22.30
CA SER A 314 0.17 4.80 22.77
C SER A 314 1.05 5.65 21.86
N ARG A 315 2.25 5.18 21.50
CA ARG A 315 3.18 5.89 20.59
C ARG A 315 2.57 6.10 19.20
N PHE A 316 1.85 5.10 18.69
CA PHE A 316 1.11 5.24 17.44
C PHE A 316 0.08 6.39 17.52
N HIS A 317 -0.70 6.47 18.59
CA HIS A 317 -1.74 7.49 18.75
C HIS A 317 -1.21 8.89 19.06
N VAL A 318 -0.06 9.01 19.73
CA VAL A 318 0.66 10.29 19.85
C VAL A 318 1.00 10.85 18.46
N THR A 319 1.39 9.97 17.53
CA THR A 319 1.74 10.35 16.15
C THR A 319 0.48 10.55 15.30
N TYR A 320 -0.58 9.76 15.53
CA TYR A 320 -1.80 9.73 14.73
C TYR A 320 -3.10 9.77 15.56
N PRO A 321 -3.42 10.90 16.23
CA PRO A 321 -4.47 10.96 17.26
C PRO A 321 -5.91 10.69 16.77
N ARG A 322 -6.16 10.81 15.46
CA ARG A 322 -7.49 10.66 14.84
C ARG A 322 -7.54 9.51 13.84
N PHE A 323 -6.72 8.48 14.05
CA PHE A 323 -6.66 7.35 13.12
C PHE A 323 -7.93 6.50 13.15
N ILE A 324 -8.49 6.22 11.97
CA ILE A 324 -9.69 5.40 11.76
C ILE A 324 -9.49 4.54 10.50
N ILE A 325 -9.77 3.24 10.63
CA ILE A 325 -9.79 2.25 9.52
C ILE A 325 -11.09 2.34 8.74
#